data_AF-A0A6B3FMF4-F1
#
_entry.id   AF-A0A6B3FMF4-F1
#
_cell.length_a   1.000
_cell.length_b   1.000
_cell.length_c   1.000
_cell.angle_alpha   90.00
_cell.angle_beta   90.00
_cell.angle_gamma   90.00
#
_symmetry.space_group_name_H-M   'P 1'
#
loop_
_entity.id
_entity.type
_entity.pdbx_description
1 polymer ?
#
loop_
_entity_poly.entity_id
_entity_poly.type
_entity_poly.pdbx_seq_one_letter_code
_entity_poly.pdbx_strand_id
1 'polypeptide(L)' 'RYGTPEEFGKTAAFLLSPAASYLTGIMVPVDGGYRHGF' A
#
# COMPACT_ATOMS: atom_id res chain seq x y z
N ARG A 1 12.95 -5.13 6.30
CA ARG A 1 13.91 -4.89 5.19
C ARG A 1 13.49 -3.62 4.46
N TYR A 2 14.40 -2.92 3.79
CA TYR A 2 13.97 -1.88 2.86
C TYR A 2 13.28 -2.53 1.65
N GLY A 3 12.14 -1.97 1.27
CA GLY A 3 11.43 -2.34 0.05
C GLY A 3 12.07 -1.74 -1.18
N THR A 4 11.74 -2.27 -2.35
CA THR A 4 12.11 -1.65 -3.63
C THR A 4 10.98 -0.72 -4.12
N PRO A 5 11.28 0.25 -5.00
CA PRO A 5 10.25 1.10 -5.60
C PRO A 5 9.13 0.31 -6.30
N GLU A 6 9.45 -0.85 -6.89
CA GLU A 6 8.50 -1.71 -7.57
C GLU A 6 7.49 -2.33 -6.61
N GLU A 7 7.90 -2.63 -5.38
CA GLU A 7 7.00 -3.15 -4.35
C GLU A 7 5.98 -2.10 -3.92
N PHE A 8 6.39 -0.84 -3.81
CA PHE A 8 5.48 0.28 -3.58
C PHE A 8 4.53 0.47 -4.77
N GLY A 9 5.07 0.43 -5.99
CA GLY A 9 4.30 0.59 -7.22
C GLY A 9 3.17 -0.43 -7.37
N LYS A 10 3.37 -1.67 -6.92
CA LYS A 10 2.31 -2.70 -6.93
C LYS A 10 1.13 -2.33 -6.04
N THR A 11 1.37 -1.78 -4.84
CA THR A 11 0.29 -1.30 -3.97
C THR A 11 -0.45 -0.13 -4.61
N ALA A 12 0.27 0.83 -5.21
CA ALA A 12 -0.35 1.94 -5.93
C ALA A 12 -1.21 1.45 -7.11
N ALA A 13 -0.71 0.50 -7.89
CA ALA A 13 -1.46 -0.10 -9.00
C ALA A 13 -2.72 -0.82 -8.52
N PHE A 14 -2.67 -1.53 -7.40
CA PHE A 14 -3.85 -2.13 -6.78
C PHE A 14 -4.88 -1.07 -6.36
N LEU A 15 -4.44 -0.01 -5.69
CA LEU A 15 -5.33 1.08 -5.23
C LEU A 15 -6.01 1.83 -6.38
N LEU A 16 -5.36 1.90 -7.55
CA LEU A 16 -5.93 2.49 -8.77
C LEU A 16 -6.82 1.53 -9.57
N SER A 17 -6.88 0.25 -9.18
CA SER A 17 -7.68 -0.76 -9.86
C SER A 17 -9.14 -0.77 -9.39
N PRO A 18 -10.08 -1.32 -10.17
CA PRO A 18 -11.47 -1.51 -9.75
C PRO A 18 -11.63 -2.37 -8.47
N ALA A 19 -10.65 -3.23 -8.17
CA ALA A 19 -10.68 -4.08 -6.97
C ALA A 19 -10.63 -3.26 -5.67
N ALA A 20 -10.11 -2.03 -5.71
CA ALA A 20 -10.05 -1.12 -4.57
C ALA A 20 -11.26 -0.15 -4.51
N SER A 21 -12.33 -0.40 -5.27
CA SER A 21 -13.46 0.55 -5.44
C SER A 21 -14.19 0.95 -4.13
N TYR A 22 -14.06 0.16 -3.06
CA TYR A 22 -14.64 0.47 -1.76
C TYR A 22 -13.64 1.06 -0.75
N LEU A 23 -12.37 1.22 -1.15
CA LEU A 23 -11.32 1.79 -0.31
C LEU A 23 -11.24 3.30 -0.54
N THR A 24 -11.58 4.07 0.48
CA THR A 24 -11.46 5.54 0.44
C THR A 24 -11.19 6.08 1.84
N GLY A 25 -10.47 7.21 1.93
CA GLY A 25 -10.19 7.89 3.19
C GLY A 25 -9.24 7.13 4.14
N ILE A 26 -8.51 6.13 3.65
CA ILE A 26 -7.56 5.34 4.46
C ILE A 26 -6.11 5.60 4.07
N MET A 27 -5.21 5.34 5.00
CA MET A 27 -3.77 5.29 4.78
C MET A 27 -3.33 3.83 4.74
N VAL A 28 -2.74 3.37 3.63
CA VAL A 28 -2.19 2.02 3.51
C VAL A 28 -0.67 2.10 3.73
N PRO A 29 -0.13 1.61 4.87
CA PRO A 29 1.30 1.60 5.09
C PRO A 29 1.99 0.57 4.18
N VAL A 30 3.06 1.01 3.50
CA VAL A 30 3.91 0.16 2.63
C VAL A 30 5.36 0.27 3.10
N ASP A 31 5.63 -0.20 4.32
CA ASP A 31 6.95 -0.09 4.96
C ASP A 31 7.55 -1.44 5.36
N GLY A 32 6.97 -2.54 4.87
CA GLY A 32 7.43 -3.89 5.19
C GLY A 32 7.14 -4.31 6.64
N GLY A 33 6.15 -3.71 7.29
CA GLY A 33 5.75 -4.01 8.67
C GLY A 33 6.60 -3.31 9.72
N TYR A 34 7.29 -2.23 9.33
CA TYR A 34 8.17 -1.47 10.22
C TYR A 34 7.36 -0.71 11.27
N ARG A 35 6.17 -0.22 10.92
CA ARG A 35 5.19 0.27 11.89
C ARG A 35 4.40 -0.91 12.47
N HIS A 36 4.65 -1.23 13.73
CA HIS A 36 3.87 -2.20 14.52
C HIS A 36 2.84 -1.43 15.36
N GLY A 37 1.73 -1.03 14.75
CA GLY A 37 0.67 -0.21 15.37
C GLY A 37 0.31 1.03 14.56
N PHE A 38 -0.89 1.57 14.79
CA PHE A 38 -1.38 2.82 14.19
C PHE A 38 -0.69 4.04 14.82
#